data_AF-A0A1P8JXL8-F1
#
_entry.id   AF-A0A1P8JXL8-F1
#
_cell.length_a   1.000
_cell.length_b   1.000
_cell.length_c   1.000
_cell.angle_alpha   90.00
_cell.angle_beta   90.00
_cell.angle_gamma   90.00
#
_symmetry.space_group_name_H-M   'P 1'
#
loop_
_entity.id
_entity.type
_entity.pdbx_description
1 polymer ?
#
loop_
_entity_poly.entity_id
_entity_poly.type
_entity_poly.pdbx_seq_one_letter_code
_entity_poly.pdbx_strand_id
1 'polypeptide(L)'
;MKLMVSQFLGENRALHEKLLPATVGVRSLNHKPGSGDFRPWRSPSTVATVPAGRQTIYRMGRDVASDARYWLSWTGIVHAVRGFDPDDTTERTYYTGDGVPKVTDNLALDGTDPQVNPAAPRLLGVPAPVSAPIVTTDAGTGTGDVSAYYYVYTYVTDRGEESSNSPVSAINNRQSDLTATLSGFAAPPAGNYGITLIRIYRTQTGSSGTADFFFLREIAVATPTTSDDGRALGETLSTSTWLMPPADLSNLTTLWNGMLAGISGNAVRFCESYVPYAWPIAYDTVPPDGKPVGLGVFGQSLLVLTTGRPVLVTGSTPDAMDATPLEIPQGCVSSRSVVGMGSGVAWASNDGLCFYGTGGARILTAGIMTRANWQALNPASITGCMYEGLYFGSYDDGTGRKGFMVDPSNTAGIYFLSVGYPVAHFDELQDQLYVLNGVNVQRWDAGEAMTATFRSKVFHLANPSNMVCGEVVADTYPVTMRVYADGVLKFTKTVPDARIFKLPAGFKNSDWQLEIETTGTVQSAALATSIPSMAATA
;
A
#
# COMPACT_ATOMS: atom_id res chain seq x y z
N MET A 1 -40.86 -2.68 31.15
CA MET A 1 -39.89 -1.96 30.32
C MET A 1 -38.77 -2.92 29.96
N LYS A 2 -38.30 -2.88 28.71
CA LYS A 2 -37.23 -3.74 28.17
C LYS A 2 -36.15 -2.84 27.57
N LEU A 3 -34.90 -3.06 27.97
CA LEU A 3 -33.71 -2.50 27.35
C LEU A 3 -33.07 -3.61 26.55
N MET A 4 -32.86 -3.42 25.25
CA MET A 4 -32.37 -4.47 24.36
C MET A 4 -31.31 -3.91 23.43
N VAL A 5 -30.27 -4.69 23.21
CA VAL A 5 -29.29 -4.48 22.15
C VAL A 5 -29.39 -5.71 21.24
N SER A 6 -29.71 -5.47 19.97
CA SER A 6 -29.92 -6.50 18.94
C SER A 6 -29.19 -6.21 17.64
N GLN A 7 -28.45 -5.10 17.60
CA GLN A 7 -27.50 -4.75 16.56
C GLN A 7 -26.28 -4.16 17.24
N PHE A 8 -25.10 -4.55 16.76
CA PHE A 8 -23.83 -4.17 17.37
C PHE A 8 -23.01 -3.38 16.34
N LEU A 9 -22.93 -2.06 16.50
CA LEU A 9 -22.24 -1.14 15.60
C LEU A 9 -21.11 -0.43 16.35
N GLY A 10 -19.96 -1.10 16.43
CA GLY A 10 -18.69 -0.53 16.92
C GLY A 10 -18.76 0.28 18.22
N GLU A 11 -17.73 1.11 18.41
CA GLU A 11 -17.55 2.01 19.54
C GLU A 11 -17.53 3.46 19.08
N ASN A 12 -18.16 4.36 19.84
CA ASN A 12 -18.06 5.80 19.64
C ASN A 12 -17.52 6.48 20.92
N ARG A 13 -16.40 7.20 20.77
CA ARG A 13 -15.68 7.92 21.81
C ARG A 13 -15.82 9.44 21.72
N ALA A 14 -16.66 9.96 20.82
CA ALA A 14 -16.89 11.38 20.64
C ALA A 14 -18.13 11.88 21.39
N LEU A 15 -19.23 11.12 21.30
CA LEU A 15 -20.50 11.50 21.91
C LEU A 15 -20.57 11.05 23.38
N HIS A 16 -21.33 11.79 24.18
CA HIS A 16 -21.63 11.38 25.55
C HIS A 16 -22.37 10.02 25.55
N GLU A 17 -22.01 9.11 26.46
CA GLU A 17 -22.46 7.71 26.47
C GLU A 17 -23.99 7.53 26.50
N LYS A 18 -24.72 8.53 27.02
CA LYS A 18 -26.20 8.58 27.06
C LYS A 18 -26.84 8.95 25.71
N LEU A 19 -26.11 9.67 24.87
CA LEU A 19 -26.60 10.22 23.59
C LEU A 19 -26.32 9.29 22.40
N LEU A 20 -25.60 8.18 22.62
CA LEU A 20 -25.34 7.18 21.59
C LEU A 20 -26.64 6.52 21.10
N PRO A 21 -26.74 6.10 19.83
CA PRO A 21 -27.76 5.17 19.38
C PRO A 21 -27.70 3.85 20.18
N ALA A 22 -28.83 3.14 20.31
CA ALA A 22 -28.86 1.87 21.04
C ALA A 22 -27.99 0.78 20.40
N THR A 23 -27.69 0.91 19.11
CA THR A 23 -26.85 0.01 18.33
C THR A 23 -25.35 0.25 18.51
N VAL A 24 -24.95 1.42 19.02
CA VAL A 24 -23.54 1.82 19.17
C VAL A 24 -23.11 1.66 20.62
N GLY A 25 -21.95 1.06 20.83
CA GLY A 25 -21.38 0.82 22.15
C GLY A 25 -20.48 1.95 22.65
N VAL A 26 -20.26 1.96 23.96
CA VAL A 26 -19.14 2.68 24.59
C VAL A 26 -17.85 1.85 24.56
N ARG A 27 -17.97 0.54 24.23
CA ARG A 27 -16.83 -0.36 24.04
C ARG A 27 -17.13 -1.39 22.96
N SER A 28 -16.18 -1.60 22.04
CA SER A 28 -16.22 -2.67 21.03
C SER A 28 -14.82 -3.21 20.80
N LEU A 29 -14.50 -4.36 21.38
CA LEU A 29 -13.17 -4.99 21.36
C LEU A 29 -13.21 -6.37 20.70
N ASN A 30 -12.28 -6.63 19.78
CA ASN A 30 -12.14 -7.85 18.97
C ASN A 30 -13.43 -8.25 18.21
N HIS A 31 -14.28 -7.27 17.92
CA HIS A 31 -15.56 -7.46 17.24
C HIS A 31 -15.37 -7.44 15.73
N LYS A 32 -15.80 -8.50 15.03
CA LYS A 32 -15.85 -8.57 13.57
C LYS A 32 -17.12 -7.88 13.03
N PRO A 33 -16.99 -6.79 12.25
CA PRO A 33 -18.13 -6.02 11.73
C PRO A 33 -18.86 -6.75 10.58
N GLY A 34 -19.99 -6.18 10.15
CA GLY A 34 -20.63 -6.52 8.87
C GLY A 34 -21.78 -7.54 8.92
N SER A 35 -22.05 -8.18 10.07
CA SER A 35 -23.07 -9.23 10.18
C SER A 35 -24.29 -8.87 11.02
N GLY A 36 -24.32 -7.68 11.62
CA GLY A 36 -25.41 -7.19 12.47
C GLY A 36 -25.44 -7.83 13.87
N ASP A 37 -25.05 -9.10 13.98
CA ASP A 37 -24.78 -9.80 15.24
C ASP A 37 -23.41 -9.41 15.85
N PHE A 38 -23.19 -9.81 17.11
CA PHE A 38 -21.92 -9.64 17.78
C PHE A 38 -21.08 -10.91 17.63
N ARG A 39 -20.01 -10.83 16.85
CA ARG A 39 -19.10 -11.94 16.58
C ARG A 39 -17.64 -11.57 16.81
N PRO A 40 -16.82 -12.49 17.34
CA PRO A 40 -15.39 -12.24 17.50
C PRO A 40 -14.64 -12.39 16.17
N TRP A 41 -13.57 -11.63 16.02
CA TRP A 41 -12.47 -11.98 15.10
C TRP A 41 -11.80 -13.27 15.56
N ARG A 42 -11.17 -14.00 14.63
CA ARG A 42 -10.28 -15.12 14.95
C ARG A 42 -8.85 -14.63 15.04
N SER A 43 -8.09 -15.22 15.97
CA SER A 43 -6.67 -14.99 16.13
C SER A 43 -5.90 -15.39 14.86
N PRO A 44 -4.76 -14.76 14.54
CA PRO A 44 -3.99 -15.15 13.37
C PRO A 44 -3.34 -16.53 13.53
N SER A 45 -3.19 -17.24 12.41
CA SER A 45 -2.51 -18.55 12.36
C SER A 45 -1.20 -18.45 11.56
N THR A 46 -0.12 -19.04 12.06
CA THR A 46 1.21 -18.96 11.41
C THR A 46 1.24 -19.75 10.11
N VAL A 47 1.78 -19.12 9.04
CA VAL A 47 1.95 -19.74 7.71
C VAL A 47 3.41 -19.77 7.26
N ALA A 48 4.25 -18.84 7.76
CA ALA A 48 5.68 -18.80 7.48
C ALA A 48 6.45 -18.11 8.63
N THR A 49 7.78 -18.21 8.63
CA THR A 49 8.66 -17.61 9.65
C THR A 49 9.82 -16.84 9.01
N VAL A 50 9.88 -15.53 9.21
CA VAL A 50 10.96 -14.65 8.74
C VAL A 50 11.98 -14.39 9.86
N PRO A 51 13.23 -13.97 9.56
CA PRO A 51 14.18 -13.62 10.62
C PRO A 51 13.68 -12.48 11.51
N ALA A 52 14.25 -12.32 12.70
CA ALA A 52 13.86 -11.25 13.61
C ALA A 52 14.13 -9.84 13.05
N GLY A 53 13.36 -8.84 13.52
CA GLY A 53 13.59 -7.42 13.23
C GLY A 53 13.10 -6.94 11.86
N ARG A 54 12.15 -7.65 11.22
CA ARG A 54 11.61 -7.27 9.91
C ARG A 54 10.54 -6.18 10.05
N GLN A 55 10.56 -5.23 9.14
CA GLN A 55 9.68 -4.07 9.11
C GLN A 55 8.77 -4.02 7.88
N THR A 56 9.07 -4.83 6.86
CA THR A 56 8.27 -5.05 5.65
C THR A 56 8.27 -6.53 5.31
N ILE A 57 7.12 -7.05 4.90
CA ILE A 57 6.96 -8.36 4.25
C ILE A 57 6.22 -8.18 2.93
N TYR A 58 6.52 -9.01 1.94
CA TYR A 58 5.86 -9.02 0.64
C TYR A 58 5.81 -10.46 0.15
N ARG A 59 4.65 -10.90 -0.36
CA ARG A 59 4.51 -12.22 -0.94
C ARG A 59 4.65 -12.13 -2.46
N MET A 60 5.71 -12.72 -2.99
CA MET A 60 5.84 -12.99 -4.43
C MET A 60 5.05 -14.25 -4.81
N GLY A 61 4.95 -14.55 -6.09
CA GLY A 61 4.37 -15.78 -6.60
C GLY A 61 2.84 -15.78 -6.54
N ARG A 62 2.23 -14.69 -7.02
CA ARG A 62 0.77 -14.50 -7.05
C ARG A 62 0.06 -15.59 -7.84
N ASP A 63 0.73 -16.25 -8.79
CA ASP A 63 0.11 -17.32 -9.58
C ASP A 63 0.20 -18.69 -8.88
N VAL A 64 0.79 -18.74 -7.69
CA VAL A 64 0.89 -19.95 -6.85
C VAL A 64 -0.06 -19.82 -5.66
N ALA A 65 -1.05 -20.71 -5.58
CA ALA A 65 -2.00 -20.77 -4.46
C ALA A 65 -1.36 -21.38 -3.20
N SER A 66 -0.42 -20.68 -2.57
CA SER A 66 0.31 -21.15 -1.37
C SER A 66 0.71 -20.03 -0.43
N ASP A 67 0.20 -20.03 0.80
CA ASP A 67 0.54 -19.02 1.82
C ASP A 67 1.86 -19.27 2.57
N ALA A 68 2.54 -20.38 2.28
CA ALA A 68 3.81 -20.75 2.91
C ALA A 68 5.07 -20.34 2.11
N ARG A 69 4.92 -19.95 0.84
CA ARG A 69 6.04 -19.77 -0.09
C ARG A 69 6.22 -18.33 -0.56
N TYR A 70 7.43 -18.01 -1.00
CA TYR A 70 7.78 -16.78 -1.71
C TYR A 70 7.62 -15.50 -0.88
N TRP A 71 7.81 -15.62 0.43
CA TRP A 71 7.87 -14.45 1.32
C TRP A 71 9.22 -13.75 1.21
N LEU A 72 9.20 -12.49 0.79
CA LEU A 72 10.28 -11.54 0.95
C LEU A 72 10.09 -10.75 2.24
N SER A 73 11.20 -10.41 2.92
CA SER A 73 11.15 -9.63 4.16
C SER A 73 12.38 -8.75 4.37
N TRP A 74 12.19 -7.50 4.74
CA TRP A 74 13.26 -6.50 4.92
C TRP A 74 13.32 -5.95 6.35
N THR A 75 14.50 -5.52 6.78
CA THR A 75 14.72 -4.84 8.07
C THR A 75 14.34 -3.35 8.04
N GLY A 76 14.26 -2.75 6.85
CA GLY A 76 13.78 -1.38 6.64
C GLY A 76 12.36 -1.33 6.05
N ILE A 77 11.86 -0.11 5.86
CA ILE A 77 10.56 0.13 5.22
C ILE A 77 10.76 0.10 3.70
N VAL A 78 10.34 -1.01 3.10
CA VAL A 78 10.39 -1.23 1.65
C VAL A 78 8.99 -1.17 1.05
N HIS A 79 8.90 -0.63 -0.17
CA HIS A 79 7.69 -0.64 -1.00
C HIS A 79 7.99 -1.48 -2.23
N ALA A 80 7.28 -2.60 -2.37
CA ALA A 80 7.46 -3.56 -3.45
C ALA A 80 6.17 -3.67 -4.28
N VAL A 81 6.34 -3.77 -5.59
CA VAL A 81 5.25 -3.86 -6.57
C VAL A 81 5.58 -4.89 -7.64
N ARG A 82 4.55 -5.58 -8.14
CA ARG A 82 4.68 -6.52 -9.26
C ARG A 82 4.90 -5.77 -10.57
N GLY A 83 5.62 -6.39 -11.49
CA GLY A 83 5.69 -5.95 -12.88
C GLY A 83 4.39 -6.12 -13.64
N PHE A 84 4.33 -5.49 -14.81
CA PHE A 84 3.10 -5.37 -15.60
C PHE A 84 2.96 -6.40 -16.70
N ASP A 85 3.99 -7.20 -16.95
CA ASP A 85 3.99 -8.22 -17.99
C ASP A 85 3.14 -9.43 -17.54
N PRO A 86 1.99 -9.69 -18.18
CA PRO A 86 1.13 -10.81 -17.82
C PRO A 86 1.73 -12.17 -18.19
N ASP A 87 2.65 -12.21 -19.15
CA ASP A 87 3.30 -13.44 -19.63
C ASP A 87 4.57 -13.78 -18.81
N ASP A 88 4.92 -12.94 -17.82
CA ASP A 88 6.08 -13.13 -16.97
C ASP A 88 5.88 -14.26 -15.95
N THR A 89 6.39 -15.44 -16.32
CA THR A 89 6.42 -16.65 -15.46
C THR A 89 7.38 -16.56 -14.28
N THR A 90 8.27 -15.56 -14.24
CA THR A 90 9.26 -15.39 -13.17
C THR A 90 8.84 -14.37 -12.11
N GLU A 91 7.79 -13.60 -12.39
CA GLU A 91 7.26 -12.52 -11.56
C GLU A 91 8.32 -11.47 -11.17
N ARG A 92 8.62 -10.56 -12.09
CA ARG A 92 9.39 -9.35 -11.82
C ARG A 92 8.71 -8.55 -10.71
N THR A 93 9.50 -8.23 -9.69
CA THR A 93 9.09 -7.40 -8.56
C THR A 93 10.06 -6.24 -8.41
N TYR A 94 9.53 -5.03 -8.52
CA TYR A 94 10.27 -3.77 -8.37
C TYR A 94 10.13 -3.28 -6.93
N TYR A 95 11.20 -2.75 -6.34
CA TYR A 95 11.12 -2.26 -4.96
C TYR A 95 12.07 -1.11 -4.66
N THR A 96 11.65 -0.30 -3.68
CA THR A 96 12.36 0.90 -3.20
C THR A 96 12.36 0.97 -1.66
N GLY A 97 13.24 1.80 -1.08
CA GLY A 97 13.36 1.98 0.38
C GLY A 97 14.49 1.17 1.04
N ASP A 98 15.19 0.34 0.26
CA ASP A 98 16.40 -0.39 0.66
C ASP A 98 17.64 0.14 -0.10
N GLY A 99 17.84 1.46 -0.05
CA GLY A 99 18.84 2.15 -0.87
C GLY A 99 18.37 2.35 -2.31
N VAL A 100 19.29 2.19 -3.27
CA VAL A 100 18.99 2.36 -4.71
C VAL A 100 17.85 1.44 -5.17
N PRO A 101 16.95 1.90 -6.05
CA PRO A 101 15.86 1.08 -6.59
C PRO A 101 16.35 -0.21 -7.24
N LYS A 102 15.63 -1.29 -7.00
CA LYS A 102 16.03 -2.65 -7.41
C LYS A 102 14.86 -3.39 -8.06
N VAL A 103 15.20 -4.42 -8.83
CA VAL A 103 14.28 -5.40 -9.40
C VAL A 103 14.76 -6.82 -9.06
N THR A 104 13.82 -7.70 -8.74
CA THR A 104 14.06 -9.13 -8.53
C THR A 104 13.01 -9.96 -9.27
N ASP A 105 13.21 -11.25 -9.33
CA ASP A 105 12.27 -12.26 -9.83
C ASP A 105 12.48 -13.57 -9.06
N ASN A 106 11.69 -14.60 -9.38
CA ASN A 106 11.75 -15.90 -8.72
C ASN A 106 13.07 -16.69 -8.98
N LEU A 107 13.84 -16.32 -10.03
CA LEU A 107 15.12 -16.95 -10.36
C LEU A 107 16.28 -16.32 -9.58
N ALA A 108 16.13 -15.06 -9.16
CA ALA A 108 17.08 -14.33 -8.32
C ALA A 108 17.00 -14.69 -6.82
N LEU A 109 16.22 -15.71 -6.49
CA LEU A 109 15.96 -16.21 -5.14
C LEU A 109 16.97 -17.31 -4.74
N ASP A 110 17.37 -17.38 -3.48
CA ASP A 110 18.43 -18.31 -2.99
C ASP A 110 17.99 -19.78 -2.81
N GLY A 111 16.78 -20.14 -3.22
CA GLY A 111 16.22 -21.48 -3.05
C GLY A 111 15.83 -21.85 -1.61
N THR A 112 15.93 -20.93 -0.64
CA THR A 112 15.35 -21.10 0.70
C THR A 112 13.91 -20.62 0.75
N ASP A 113 13.10 -21.13 1.67
CA ASP A 113 11.70 -20.73 1.81
C ASP A 113 11.26 -20.81 3.29
N PRO A 114 10.84 -19.69 3.94
CA PRO A 114 10.75 -18.31 3.44
C PRO A 114 12.09 -17.57 3.36
N GLN A 115 12.15 -16.51 2.54
CA GLN A 115 13.41 -15.90 2.10
C GLN A 115 13.89 -14.73 2.97
N VAL A 116 15.22 -14.56 3.02
CA VAL A 116 15.90 -13.46 3.71
C VAL A 116 16.32 -12.40 2.70
N ASN A 117 15.37 -11.56 2.26
CA ASN A 117 15.53 -10.61 1.15
C ASN A 117 15.82 -11.30 -0.20
N PRO A 118 15.66 -10.62 -1.34
CA PRO A 118 16.12 -11.20 -2.61
C PRO A 118 17.64 -11.36 -2.57
N ALA A 119 18.13 -12.55 -2.94
CA ALA A 119 19.54 -12.91 -2.75
C ALA A 119 20.47 -12.22 -3.76
N ALA A 120 20.00 -12.05 -5.00
CA ALA A 120 20.78 -11.44 -6.09
C ALA A 120 19.94 -10.44 -6.90
N PRO A 121 19.41 -9.36 -6.28
CA PRO A 121 18.61 -8.38 -7.01
C PRO A 121 19.46 -7.61 -8.01
N ARG A 122 18.82 -7.13 -9.06
CA ARG A 122 19.40 -6.20 -10.03
C ARG A 122 19.05 -4.77 -9.68
N LEU A 123 19.90 -3.84 -10.07
CA LEU A 123 19.58 -2.42 -9.96
C LEU A 123 18.54 -2.05 -11.01
N LEU A 124 17.57 -1.21 -10.64
CA LEU A 124 16.55 -0.74 -11.57
C LEU A 124 17.08 0.43 -12.42
N GLY A 125 16.82 0.38 -13.72
CA GLY A 125 17.36 1.35 -14.68
C GLY A 125 18.66 0.89 -15.31
N VAL A 126 18.97 1.47 -16.48
CA VAL A 126 20.24 1.23 -17.18
C VAL A 126 21.03 2.54 -17.23
N PRO A 127 22.25 2.61 -16.68
CA PRO A 127 23.03 3.83 -16.71
C PRO A 127 23.42 4.23 -18.13
N ALA A 128 23.43 5.53 -18.41
CA ALA A 128 23.92 6.03 -19.69
C ALA A 128 25.46 5.91 -19.78
N PRO A 129 26.02 5.68 -20.98
CA PRO A 129 27.47 5.77 -21.17
C PRO A 129 27.97 7.19 -20.92
N VAL A 130 29.13 7.33 -20.28
CA VAL A 130 29.68 8.63 -19.86
C VAL A 130 30.68 9.24 -20.85
N SER A 131 31.00 8.54 -21.94
CA SER A 131 32.00 8.98 -22.92
C SER A 131 31.46 8.84 -24.33
N ALA A 132 31.71 9.83 -25.18
CA ALA A 132 31.34 9.80 -26.58
C ALA A 132 32.13 8.74 -27.35
N PRO A 133 31.56 8.10 -28.40
CA PRO A 133 32.31 7.19 -29.24
C PRO A 133 33.33 7.96 -30.08
N ILE A 134 34.48 7.33 -30.33
CA ILE A 134 35.53 7.84 -31.21
C ILE A 134 35.25 7.35 -32.63
N VAL A 135 35.26 8.28 -33.59
CA VAL A 135 34.94 8.01 -34.99
C VAL A 135 36.14 8.40 -35.85
N THR A 136 36.62 7.44 -36.66
CA THR A 136 37.72 7.66 -37.60
C THR A 136 37.27 7.24 -38.99
N THR A 137 37.28 8.16 -39.96
CA THR A 137 37.01 7.83 -41.36
C THR A 137 38.09 6.89 -41.88
N ASP A 138 37.69 5.79 -42.51
CA ASP A 138 38.64 4.83 -43.05
C ASP A 138 39.34 5.43 -44.28
N ALA A 139 40.59 5.03 -44.53
CA ALA A 139 41.35 5.54 -45.66
C ALA A 139 40.71 5.11 -46.99
N GLY A 140 40.47 6.05 -47.89
CA GLY A 140 39.87 5.80 -49.19
C GLY A 140 39.61 7.09 -49.98
N THR A 141 39.13 6.94 -51.22
CA THR A 141 38.64 8.05 -52.04
C THR A 141 37.18 7.79 -52.35
N GLY A 142 36.28 8.63 -51.85
CA GLY A 142 34.86 8.57 -52.14
C GLY A 142 34.50 9.42 -53.36
N THR A 143 33.29 9.24 -53.83
CA THR A 143 32.68 9.94 -54.97
C THR A 143 31.42 10.70 -54.57
N GLY A 144 30.89 10.45 -53.36
CA GLY A 144 29.72 11.11 -52.82
C GLY A 144 29.98 12.51 -52.26
N ASP A 145 28.88 13.22 -51.98
CA ASP A 145 28.91 14.51 -51.31
C ASP A 145 29.41 14.37 -49.86
N VAL A 146 30.17 15.36 -49.40
CA VAL A 146 30.61 15.42 -48.02
C VAL A 146 29.42 15.72 -47.12
N SER A 147 29.14 14.80 -46.20
CA SER A 147 28.06 14.89 -45.22
C SER A 147 28.63 14.87 -43.80
N ALA A 148 27.92 15.53 -42.89
CA ALA A 148 28.25 15.55 -41.47
C ALA A 148 27.50 14.43 -40.73
N TYR A 149 28.24 13.51 -40.12
CA TYR A 149 27.68 12.44 -39.30
C TYR A 149 28.07 12.61 -37.84
N TYR A 150 27.11 12.36 -36.95
CA TYR A 150 27.32 12.23 -35.51
C TYR A 150 26.85 10.87 -35.04
N TYR A 151 27.48 10.37 -33.97
CA TYR A 151 27.22 9.05 -33.41
C TYR A 151 26.97 9.14 -31.92
N VAL A 152 26.08 8.28 -31.45
CA VAL A 152 25.88 7.98 -30.04
C VAL A 152 25.74 6.49 -29.86
N TYR A 153 25.89 6.02 -28.63
CA TYR A 153 25.59 4.64 -28.28
C TYR A 153 24.87 4.55 -26.94
N THR A 154 24.21 3.42 -26.70
CA THR A 154 23.46 3.08 -25.49
C THR A 154 23.89 1.70 -25.01
N TYR A 155 23.59 1.39 -23.75
CA TYR A 155 23.74 0.04 -23.20
C TYR A 155 22.40 -0.68 -23.21
N VAL A 156 22.44 -1.98 -23.49
CA VAL A 156 21.26 -2.86 -23.47
C VAL A 156 21.50 -4.06 -22.55
N THR A 157 20.51 -4.34 -21.70
CA THR A 157 20.54 -5.49 -20.78
C THR A 157 20.18 -6.79 -21.48
N ASP A 158 20.47 -7.92 -20.85
CA ASP A 158 19.96 -9.25 -21.23
C ASP A 158 18.41 -9.33 -21.26
N ARG A 159 17.71 -8.32 -20.73
CA ARG A 159 16.24 -8.18 -20.76
C ARG A 159 15.73 -7.23 -21.86
N GLY A 160 16.62 -6.71 -22.71
CA GLY A 160 16.28 -5.75 -23.75
C GLY A 160 15.98 -4.34 -23.25
N GLU A 161 16.37 -4.02 -22.01
CA GLU A 161 16.20 -2.67 -21.44
C GLU A 161 17.34 -1.77 -21.94
N GLU A 162 17.02 -0.59 -22.46
CA GLU A 162 17.98 0.28 -23.13
C GLU A 162 18.19 1.61 -22.38
N SER A 163 19.44 2.03 -22.23
CA SER A 163 19.80 3.29 -21.54
C SER A 163 19.51 4.53 -22.39
N SER A 164 19.62 5.71 -21.75
CA SER A 164 19.86 6.96 -22.48
C SER A 164 21.20 6.95 -23.23
N ASN A 165 21.32 7.83 -24.21
CA ASN A 165 22.49 7.93 -25.08
C ASN A 165 23.75 8.43 -24.35
N SER A 166 24.89 8.04 -24.90
CA SER A 166 26.19 8.64 -24.63
C SER A 166 26.19 10.12 -25.03
N PRO A 167 27.17 10.92 -24.55
CA PRO A 167 27.52 12.17 -25.20
C PRO A 167 27.76 11.95 -26.71
N VAL A 168 27.39 12.95 -27.51
CA VAL A 168 27.51 12.90 -28.97
C VAL A 168 29.00 12.90 -29.39
N SER A 169 29.34 12.10 -30.39
CA SER A 169 30.69 12.08 -30.98
C SER A 169 31.11 13.45 -31.52
N ALA A 170 32.41 13.61 -31.77
CA ALA A 170 32.86 14.66 -32.66
C ALA A 170 32.23 14.51 -34.06
N ILE A 171 32.07 15.62 -34.77
CA ILE A 171 31.59 15.62 -36.15
C ILE A 171 32.50 14.77 -37.02
N ASN A 172 31.92 13.85 -37.79
CA ASN A 172 32.63 13.10 -38.80
C ASN A 172 32.18 13.56 -40.19
N ASN A 173 32.96 14.47 -40.79
CA ASN A 173 32.76 14.91 -42.16
C ASN A 173 33.43 13.90 -43.09
N ARG A 174 32.61 13.18 -43.87
CA ARG A 174 33.10 12.28 -44.90
C ARG A 174 32.15 12.21 -46.07
N GLN A 175 32.67 11.75 -47.20
CA GLN A 175 31.84 11.46 -48.37
C GLN A 175 30.87 10.34 -48.04
N SER A 176 29.64 10.43 -48.55
CA SER A 176 28.54 9.54 -48.19
C SER A 176 28.77 8.06 -48.51
N ASP A 177 29.72 7.75 -49.40
CA ASP A 177 30.13 6.41 -49.81
C ASP A 177 31.37 5.88 -49.06
N LEU A 178 31.95 6.67 -48.14
CA LEU A 178 33.05 6.21 -47.29
C LEU A 178 32.56 5.59 -45.97
N THR A 179 33.36 4.66 -45.46
CA THR A 179 33.15 3.99 -44.19
C THR A 179 33.91 4.67 -43.04
N ALA A 180 33.52 4.36 -41.81
CA ALA A 180 34.24 4.81 -40.63
C ALA A 180 34.37 3.71 -39.58
N THR A 181 35.51 3.67 -38.92
CA THR A 181 35.73 2.85 -37.74
C THR A 181 35.26 3.59 -36.48
N LEU A 182 34.44 2.91 -35.69
CA LEU A 182 33.90 3.36 -34.40
C LEU A 182 34.61 2.62 -33.27
N SER A 183 35.04 3.35 -32.25
CA SER A 183 35.80 2.82 -31.11
C SER A 183 35.57 3.66 -29.86
N GLY A 184 36.28 3.37 -28.77
CA GLY A 184 36.22 4.18 -27.54
C GLY A 184 34.91 4.03 -26.77
N PHE A 185 34.20 2.90 -26.95
CA PHE A 185 33.03 2.57 -26.14
C PHE A 185 33.45 2.42 -24.68
N ALA A 186 32.78 3.13 -23.78
CA ALA A 186 33.04 3.01 -22.35
C ALA A 186 32.66 1.60 -21.86
N ALA A 187 33.33 1.15 -20.81
CA ALA A 187 32.88 -0.03 -20.08
C ALA A 187 31.59 0.33 -19.30
N PRO A 188 30.64 -0.60 -19.15
CA PRO A 188 29.49 -0.40 -18.28
C PRO A 188 29.90 -0.05 -16.85
N PRO A 189 29.19 0.85 -16.17
CA PRO A 189 29.41 1.12 -14.75
C PRO A 189 29.28 -0.14 -13.88
N ALA A 190 30.01 -0.16 -12.76
CA ALA A 190 29.89 -1.23 -11.78
C ALA A 190 28.47 -1.30 -11.21
N GLY A 191 27.94 -2.51 -11.09
CA GLY A 191 26.60 -2.77 -10.57
C GLY A 191 25.95 -3.97 -11.25
N ASN A 192 24.99 -4.60 -10.59
CA ASN A 192 24.26 -5.73 -11.14
C ASN A 192 23.14 -5.26 -12.08
N TYR A 193 23.50 -4.71 -13.25
CA TYR A 193 22.56 -4.22 -14.27
C TYR A 193 22.21 -5.26 -15.33
N GLY A 194 23.05 -6.29 -15.52
CA GLY A 194 22.85 -7.28 -16.58
C GLY A 194 23.12 -6.74 -18.00
N ILE A 195 23.97 -5.71 -18.15
CA ILE A 195 24.33 -5.12 -19.45
C ILE A 195 25.16 -6.13 -20.26
N THR A 196 24.71 -6.45 -21.47
CA THR A 196 25.35 -7.43 -22.36
C THR A 196 25.70 -6.85 -23.74
N LEU A 197 25.00 -5.81 -24.17
CA LEU A 197 25.04 -5.29 -25.54
C LEU A 197 25.22 -3.76 -25.56
N ILE A 198 25.73 -3.27 -26.67
CA ILE A 198 25.84 -1.84 -27.02
C ILE A 198 25.09 -1.64 -28.33
N ARG A 199 24.14 -0.69 -28.37
CA ARG A 199 23.51 -0.23 -29.62
C ARG A 199 24.11 1.10 -30.03
N ILE A 200 24.35 1.24 -31.33
CA ILE A 200 25.04 2.39 -31.92
C ILE A 200 24.09 3.05 -32.91
N TYR A 201 24.03 4.37 -32.86
CA TYR A 201 23.16 5.19 -33.68
C TYR A 201 23.98 6.24 -34.45
N ARG A 202 23.50 6.59 -35.64
CA ARG A 202 24.09 7.61 -36.51
C ARG A 202 23.03 8.62 -36.93
N THR A 203 23.40 9.88 -37.06
CA THR A 203 22.51 10.90 -37.62
C THR A 203 22.19 10.64 -39.09
N GLN A 204 20.92 10.79 -39.45
CA GLN A 204 20.49 10.91 -40.84
C GLN A 204 19.41 11.97 -40.94
N THR A 205 19.39 12.72 -42.03
CA THR A 205 18.29 13.66 -42.30
C THR A 205 17.06 12.84 -42.69
N GLY A 206 16.01 12.89 -41.86
CA GLY A 206 14.74 12.24 -42.13
C GLY A 206 13.97 12.89 -43.29
N SER A 207 12.86 12.28 -43.69
CA SER A 207 11.98 12.79 -44.76
C SER A 207 11.32 14.14 -44.44
N SER A 208 11.33 14.56 -43.17
CA SER A 208 10.84 15.87 -42.68
C SER A 208 11.93 16.96 -42.66
N GLY A 209 13.18 16.64 -43.01
CA GLY A 209 14.30 17.59 -43.01
C GLY A 209 14.98 17.80 -41.64
N THR A 210 14.52 17.14 -40.58
CA THR A 210 15.18 17.12 -39.26
C THR A 210 16.20 15.97 -39.19
N ALA A 211 17.37 16.23 -38.62
CA ALA A 211 18.39 15.21 -38.40
C ALA A 211 18.16 14.54 -37.04
N ASP A 212 17.91 13.23 -37.06
CA ASP A 212 17.73 12.41 -35.86
C ASP A 212 18.73 11.25 -35.84
N PHE A 213 18.90 10.61 -34.69
CA PHE A 213 19.75 9.43 -34.52
C PHE A 213 18.98 8.16 -34.88
N PHE A 214 19.46 7.43 -35.88
CA PHE A 214 18.88 6.15 -36.32
C PHE A 214 19.83 4.99 -36.04
N PHE A 215 19.24 3.83 -35.74
CA PHE A 215 19.96 2.62 -35.37
C PHE A 215 20.90 2.17 -36.50
N LEU A 216 22.18 2.05 -36.19
CA LEU A 216 23.19 1.55 -37.11
C LEU A 216 23.41 0.06 -36.88
N ARG A 217 23.77 -0.32 -35.65
CA ARG A 217 24.08 -1.71 -35.30
C ARG A 217 24.15 -1.95 -33.80
N GLU A 218 24.12 -3.23 -33.45
CA GLU A 218 24.34 -3.75 -32.10
C GLU A 218 25.63 -4.58 -32.06
N ILE A 219 26.36 -4.49 -30.95
CA ILE A 219 27.58 -5.26 -30.66
C ILE A 219 27.57 -5.77 -29.22
N ALA A 220 28.27 -6.87 -28.94
CA ALA A 220 28.52 -7.29 -27.56
C ALA A 220 29.38 -6.24 -26.83
N VAL A 221 29.13 -6.04 -25.53
CA VAL A 221 29.77 -4.99 -24.72
C VAL A 221 31.30 -5.09 -24.65
N ALA A 222 31.86 -6.28 -24.85
CA ALA A 222 33.30 -6.51 -24.88
C ALA A 222 33.96 -6.21 -26.24
N THR A 223 33.17 -5.84 -27.26
CA THR A 223 33.67 -5.54 -28.62
C THR A 223 34.32 -4.15 -28.64
N PRO A 224 35.64 -4.04 -28.86
CA PRO A 224 36.35 -2.76 -28.70
C PRO A 224 36.13 -1.79 -29.86
N THR A 225 35.86 -2.31 -31.06
CA THR A 225 35.70 -1.54 -32.29
C THR A 225 34.64 -2.15 -33.19
N THR A 226 34.03 -1.31 -34.01
CA THR A 226 33.11 -1.73 -35.07
C THR A 226 33.15 -0.74 -36.22
N SER A 227 32.38 -0.96 -37.27
CA SER A 227 32.35 -0.09 -38.44
C SER A 227 30.97 0.49 -38.73
N ASP A 228 30.96 1.68 -39.31
CA ASP A 228 29.89 2.15 -40.16
C ASP A 228 30.27 1.88 -41.61
N ASP A 229 29.64 0.85 -42.19
CA ASP A 229 29.89 0.34 -43.53
C ASP A 229 28.88 0.85 -44.57
N GLY A 230 28.15 1.92 -44.25
CA GLY A 230 27.17 2.51 -45.18
C GLY A 230 25.86 1.74 -45.29
N ARG A 231 25.60 0.79 -44.38
CA ARG A 231 24.31 0.07 -44.32
C ARG A 231 23.11 1.00 -44.15
N ALA A 232 21.94 0.48 -44.51
CA ALA A 232 20.66 1.10 -44.17
C ALA A 232 20.53 1.21 -42.65
N LEU A 233 20.08 2.39 -42.18
CA LEU A 233 19.77 2.60 -40.77
C LEU A 233 18.38 2.06 -40.46
N GLY A 234 18.20 1.62 -39.22
CA GLY A 234 16.94 1.14 -38.66
C GLY A 234 16.10 2.26 -38.05
N GLU A 235 15.50 1.96 -36.90
CA GLU A 235 14.61 2.83 -36.15
C GLU A 235 15.30 4.04 -35.51
N THR A 236 14.53 5.09 -35.22
CA THR A 236 15.00 6.26 -34.49
C THR A 236 15.22 5.94 -33.00
N LEU A 237 16.25 6.53 -32.40
CA LEU A 237 16.52 6.46 -30.97
C LEU A 237 15.37 7.09 -30.17
N SER A 238 14.61 6.27 -29.43
CA SER A 238 13.51 6.72 -28.56
C SER A 238 13.92 6.95 -27.10
N THR A 239 15.09 6.49 -26.67
CA THR A 239 15.49 6.43 -25.25
C THR A 239 16.31 7.62 -24.77
N SER A 240 16.42 8.69 -25.57
CA SER A 240 17.30 9.84 -25.28
C SER A 240 16.96 10.59 -23.98
N THR A 241 15.74 10.43 -23.46
CA THR A 241 15.26 11.02 -22.20
C THR A 241 15.10 9.99 -21.08
N TRP A 242 15.43 8.72 -21.33
CA TRP A 242 15.19 7.61 -20.41
C TRP A 242 16.29 7.55 -19.36
N LEU A 243 16.09 8.33 -18.30
CA LEU A 243 16.97 8.36 -17.14
C LEU A 243 16.69 7.18 -16.22
N MET A 244 17.71 6.80 -15.44
CA MET A 244 17.52 5.86 -14.34
C MET A 244 16.60 6.45 -13.25
N PRO A 245 15.90 5.60 -12.49
CA PRO A 245 15.21 6.07 -11.30
C PRO A 245 16.21 6.75 -10.33
N PRO A 246 15.81 7.82 -9.65
CA PRO A 246 16.64 8.45 -8.62
C PRO A 246 17.07 7.45 -7.54
N ALA A 247 18.31 7.58 -7.06
CA ALA A 247 18.87 6.69 -6.05
C ALA A 247 18.15 6.75 -4.70
N ASP A 248 17.47 7.87 -4.41
CA ASP A 248 16.69 8.12 -3.20
C ASP A 248 15.19 7.83 -3.37
N LEU A 249 14.78 7.26 -4.50
CA LEU A 249 13.37 6.96 -4.77
C LEU A 249 12.81 6.01 -3.71
N SER A 250 11.63 6.35 -3.19
CA SER A 250 10.91 5.63 -2.14
C SER A 250 9.40 5.63 -2.43
N ASN A 251 8.59 4.96 -1.59
CA ASN A 251 7.13 4.93 -1.72
C ASN A 251 6.65 4.48 -3.12
N LEU A 252 7.33 3.50 -3.70
CA LEU A 252 6.98 2.97 -5.01
C LEU A 252 5.54 2.44 -5.01
N THR A 253 4.75 2.85 -6.00
CA THR A 253 3.36 2.42 -6.17
C THR A 253 3.05 2.19 -7.65
N THR A 254 2.13 1.26 -7.92
CA THR A 254 1.61 0.97 -9.26
C THR A 254 0.50 1.94 -9.62
N LEU A 255 0.60 2.51 -10.82
CA LEU A 255 -0.45 3.29 -11.45
C LEU A 255 -1.13 2.48 -12.56
N TRP A 256 -2.14 3.08 -13.17
CA TRP A 256 -2.78 2.56 -14.38
C TRP A 256 -1.81 2.58 -15.58
N ASN A 257 -2.17 1.88 -16.66
CA ASN A 257 -1.42 1.82 -17.92
C ASN A 257 0.07 1.43 -17.78
N GLY A 258 0.41 0.59 -16.80
CA GLY A 258 1.77 0.07 -16.64
C GLY A 258 2.78 1.13 -16.18
N MET A 259 2.33 2.18 -15.51
CA MET A 259 3.19 3.23 -14.95
C MET A 259 3.51 2.95 -13.48
N LEU A 260 4.67 3.39 -13.03
CA LEU A 260 5.07 3.45 -11.63
C LEU A 260 5.26 4.90 -11.21
N ALA A 261 4.97 5.16 -9.94
CA ALA A 261 5.33 6.42 -9.29
C ALA A 261 6.07 6.18 -7.99
N GLY A 262 6.89 7.15 -7.61
CA GLY A 262 7.61 7.14 -6.34
C GLY A 262 7.98 8.56 -5.91
N ILE A 263 8.43 8.69 -4.67
CA ILE A 263 8.84 9.95 -4.07
C ILE A 263 10.37 10.03 -4.07
N SER A 264 10.92 11.13 -4.60
CA SER A 264 12.34 11.48 -4.53
C SER A 264 12.47 12.95 -4.13
N GLY A 265 13.20 13.22 -3.05
CA GLY A 265 13.24 14.54 -2.42
C GLY A 265 11.84 15.13 -2.13
N ASN A 266 11.49 16.21 -2.83
CA ASN A 266 10.19 16.89 -2.70
C ASN A 266 9.26 16.66 -3.92
N ALA A 267 9.63 15.75 -4.83
CA ALA A 267 8.90 15.51 -6.07
C ALA A 267 8.33 14.09 -6.12
N VAL A 268 7.22 13.95 -6.82
CA VAL A 268 6.70 12.66 -7.29
C VAL A 268 7.22 12.44 -8.70
N ARG A 269 7.89 11.31 -8.89
CA ARG A 269 8.51 10.88 -10.14
C ARG A 269 7.62 9.83 -10.79
N PHE A 270 7.66 9.76 -12.12
CA PHE A 270 6.92 8.78 -12.90
C PHE A 270 7.84 8.06 -13.87
N CYS A 271 7.60 6.77 -14.08
CA CYS A 271 8.26 6.04 -15.15
C CYS A 271 7.48 6.15 -16.47
N GLU A 272 8.16 5.84 -17.56
CA GLU A 272 7.53 5.62 -18.86
C GLU A 272 6.52 4.46 -18.82
N SER A 273 5.47 4.55 -19.63
CA SER A 273 4.40 3.54 -19.62
C SER A 273 4.93 2.18 -20.07
N TYR A 274 4.73 1.14 -19.26
CA TYR A 274 5.26 -0.22 -19.45
C TYR A 274 6.79 -0.30 -19.53
N VAL A 275 7.50 0.75 -19.11
CA VAL A 275 8.98 0.79 -19.08
C VAL A 275 9.46 1.22 -17.67
N PRO A 276 9.33 0.33 -16.65
CA PRO A 276 9.67 0.63 -15.25
C PRO A 276 11.11 1.09 -14.98
N TYR A 277 12.01 0.90 -15.95
CA TYR A 277 13.42 1.26 -15.84
C TYR A 277 13.73 2.67 -16.35
N ALA A 278 12.78 3.37 -16.97
CA ALA A 278 12.96 4.71 -17.55
C ALA A 278 12.13 5.76 -16.79
N TRP A 279 12.78 6.77 -16.22
CA TRP A 279 12.18 7.80 -15.36
C TRP A 279 12.53 9.22 -15.83
N PRO A 280 11.95 9.70 -16.93
CA PRO A 280 12.22 11.05 -17.44
C PRO A 280 11.82 12.13 -16.44
N ILE A 281 12.73 13.09 -16.21
CA ILE A 281 12.52 14.19 -15.26
C ILE A 281 11.38 15.15 -15.67
N ALA A 282 10.99 15.15 -16.95
CA ALA A 282 9.96 16.02 -17.47
C ALA A 282 8.56 15.72 -16.91
N TYR A 283 8.34 14.53 -16.35
CA TYR A 283 7.05 14.09 -15.83
C TYR A 283 6.85 14.46 -14.35
N ASP A 284 7.89 14.99 -13.70
CA ASP A 284 7.89 15.22 -12.27
C ASP A 284 6.78 16.17 -11.83
N THR A 285 6.04 15.76 -10.80
CA THR A 285 5.06 16.60 -10.14
C THR A 285 5.59 17.04 -8.78
N VAL A 286 5.63 18.36 -8.55
CA VAL A 286 6.05 18.93 -7.27
C VAL A 286 4.82 19.51 -6.55
N PRO A 287 4.40 18.93 -5.41
CA PRO A 287 3.30 19.49 -4.64
C PRO A 287 3.61 20.92 -4.17
N PRO A 288 2.73 21.92 -4.40
CA PRO A 288 3.04 23.32 -4.10
C PRO A 288 3.06 23.65 -2.60
N ASP A 289 2.21 22.97 -1.82
CA ASP A 289 1.88 23.36 -0.43
C ASP A 289 2.47 22.41 0.65
N GLY A 290 3.42 21.53 0.29
CA GLY A 290 3.99 20.60 1.25
C GLY A 290 4.95 19.60 0.64
N LYS A 291 5.57 18.79 1.51
CA LYS A 291 6.45 17.69 1.08
C LYS A 291 5.64 16.40 0.93
N PRO A 292 5.83 15.62 -0.14
CA PRO A 292 5.17 14.33 -0.29
C PRO A 292 5.64 13.37 0.82
N VAL A 293 4.69 12.66 1.45
CA VAL A 293 4.89 11.71 2.55
C VAL A 293 4.55 10.30 2.12
N GLY A 294 3.48 10.13 1.35
CA GLY A 294 3.03 8.82 0.85
C GLY A 294 2.15 8.97 -0.38
N LEU A 295 1.99 7.86 -1.10
CA LEU A 295 1.21 7.79 -2.34
C LEU A 295 0.09 6.77 -2.17
N GLY A 296 -1.13 7.14 -2.55
CA GLY A 296 -2.27 6.22 -2.59
C GLY A 296 -2.96 6.29 -3.95
N VAL A 297 -3.43 5.15 -4.46
CA VAL A 297 -4.00 5.05 -5.81
C VAL A 297 -5.41 4.50 -5.71
N PHE A 298 -6.32 5.04 -6.52
CA PHE A 298 -7.68 4.52 -6.69
C PHE A 298 -8.21 4.88 -8.08
N GLY A 299 -8.78 3.92 -8.80
CA GLY A 299 -9.18 4.11 -10.20
C GLY A 299 -8.03 4.67 -11.06
N GLN A 300 -8.30 5.77 -11.77
CA GLN A 300 -7.30 6.51 -12.57
C GLN A 300 -6.83 7.79 -11.86
N SER A 301 -6.66 7.70 -10.54
CA SER A 301 -6.28 8.83 -9.69
C SER A 301 -5.16 8.44 -8.74
N LEU A 302 -4.11 9.27 -8.70
CA LEU A 302 -3.03 9.20 -7.72
C LEU A 302 -3.24 10.31 -6.69
N LEU A 303 -3.46 9.93 -5.44
CA LEU A 303 -3.48 10.87 -4.33
C LEU A 303 -2.07 10.98 -3.73
N VAL A 304 -1.44 12.13 -3.93
CA VAL A 304 -0.16 12.49 -3.32
C VAL A 304 -0.44 13.11 -1.96
N LEU A 305 -0.15 12.36 -0.90
CA LEU A 305 -0.34 12.81 0.47
C LEU A 305 0.89 13.57 0.94
N THR A 306 0.69 14.80 1.41
CA THR A 306 1.79 15.69 1.81
C THR A 306 1.75 16.00 3.31
N THR A 307 2.77 16.70 3.81
CA THR A 307 2.77 17.29 5.15
C THR A 307 1.70 18.40 5.33
N GLY A 308 1.12 18.89 4.24
CA GLY A 308 0.14 19.97 4.19
C GLY A 308 -1.15 19.51 3.50
N ARG A 309 -1.48 20.10 2.35
CA ARG A 309 -2.66 19.72 1.55
C ARG A 309 -2.32 18.54 0.63
N PRO A 310 -3.13 17.47 0.61
CA PRO A 310 -3.01 16.43 -0.41
C PRO A 310 -3.21 17.00 -1.82
N VAL A 311 -2.55 16.40 -2.80
CA VAL A 311 -2.67 16.75 -4.22
C VAL A 311 -3.20 15.55 -4.98
N LEU A 312 -4.27 15.75 -5.75
CA LEU A 312 -4.80 14.75 -6.67
C LEU A 312 -4.07 14.89 -8.01
N VAL A 313 -3.49 13.81 -8.50
CA VAL A 313 -2.86 13.71 -9.81
C VAL A 313 -3.66 12.77 -10.69
N THR A 314 -4.06 13.25 -11.86
CA THR A 314 -4.83 12.50 -12.86
C THR A 314 -4.27 12.71 -14.25
N GLY A 315 -4.30 11.67 -15.08
CA GLY A 315 -3.77 11.72 -16.45
C GLY A 315 -3.85 10.34 -17.10
N SER A 316 -3.68 10.24 -18.42
CA SER A 316 -3.67 8.94 -19.12
C SER A 316 -2.25 8.40 -19.37
N THR A 317 -1.28 9.31 -19.45
CA THR A 317 0.12 9.06 -19.78
C THR A 317 1.01 9.90 -18.86
N PRO A 318 2.30 9.55 -18.67
CA PRO A 318 3.19 10.26 -17.76
C PRO A 318 3.36 11.75 -18.10
N ASP A 319 3.35 12.10 -19.38
CA ASP A 319 3.50 13.46 -19.90
C ASP A 319 2.22 14.31 -19.82
N ALA A 320 1.07 13.67 -19.61
CA ALA A 320 -0.24 14.31 -19.52
C ALA A 320 -0.84 14.21 -18.10
N MET A 321 0.01 14.17 -17.08
CA MET A 321 -0.40 14.23 -15.68
C MET A 321 -0.69 15.69 -15.28
N ASP A 322 -1.88 15.92 -14.72
CA ASP A 322 -2.26 17.20 -14.13
C ASP A 322 -2.51 17.06 -12.63
N ALA A 323 -2.15 18.10 -11.86
CA ALA A 323 -2.09 18.05 -10.40
C ALA A 323 -2.98 19.13 -9.79
N THR A 324 -4.02 18.72 -9.06
CA THR A 324 -4.97 19.61 -8.38
C THR A 324 -4.94 19.42 -6.86
N PRO A 325 -4.63 20.46 -6.07
CA PRO A 325 -4.71 20.39 -4.60
C PRO A 325 -6.13 20.11 -4.11
N LEU A 326 -6.26 19.29 -3.06
CA LEU A 326 -7.55 19.06 -2.41
C LEU A 326 -7.91 20.21 -1.45
N GLU A 327 -9.21 20.50 -1.34
CA GLU A 327 -9.77 21.48 -0.41
C GLU A 327 -9.91 20.95 1.04
N ILE A 328 -9.08 19.97 1.42
CA ILE A 328 -9.02 19.44 2.77
C ILE A 328 -7.60 19.67 3.34
N PRO A 329 -7.41 20.53 4.35
CA PRO A 329 -6.10 20.82 4.92
C PRO A 329 -5.66 19.74 5.91
N GLN A 330 -5.64 18.48 5.47
CA GLN A 330 -5.35 17.31 6.30
C GLN A 330 -4.09 16.60 5.83
N GLY A 331 -2.94 17.01 6.39
CA GLY A 331 -1.64 16.42 6.10
C GLY A 331 -1.50 15.00 6.62
N CYS A 332 -0.67 14.20 5.95
CA CYS A 332 -0.37 12.84 6.33
C CYS A 332 0.74 12.80 7.38
N VAL A 333 0.49 12.09 8.48
CA VAL A 333 1.46 11.96 9.60
C VAL A 333 2.23 10.65 9.59
N SER A 334 1.78 9.66 8.80
CA SER A 334 2.42 8.36 8.67
C SER A 334 2.26 7.83 7.25
N SER A 335 3.36 7.67 6.52
CA SER A 335 3.36 7.07 5.18
C SER A 335 2.80 5.64 5.20
N ARG A 336 3.06 4.89 6.27
CA ARG A 336 2.56 3.52 6.47
C ARG A 336 1.06 3.44 6.73
N SER A 337 0.40 4.56 7.02
CA SER A 337 -1.05 4.61 7.23
C SER A 337 -1.86 4.75 5.94
N VAL A 338 -1.17 5.00 4.82
CA VAL A 338 -1.79 5.25 3.51
C VAL A 338 -2.27 3.94 2.90
N VAL A 339 -3.55 3.87 2.58
CA VAL A 339 -4.17 2.64 2.04
C VAL A 339 -5.10 2.99 0.89
N GLY A 340 -4.89 2.37 -0.27
CA GLY A 340 -5.88 2.34 -1.35
C GLY A 340 -7.00 1.37 -1.00
N MET A 341 -8.22 1.88 -0.87
CA MET A 341 -9.42 1.14 -0.45
C MET A 341 -10.29 0.69 -1.64
N GLY A 342 -9.76 0.76 -2.87
CA GLY A 342 -10.48 0.52 -4.13
C GLY A 342 -11.37 1.70 -4.56
N SER A 343 -12.23 2.20 -3.67
CA SER A 343 -13.14 3.35 -3.92
C SER A 343 -12.52 4.72 -3.59
N GLY A 344 -11.32 4.73 -3.01
CA GLY A 344 -10.62 5.91 -2.55
C GLY A 344 -9.35 5.56 -1.79
N VAL A 345 -8.74 6.55 -1.16
CA VAL A 345 -7.53 6.42 -0.34
C VAL A 345 -7.81 6.92 1.06
N ALA A 346 -7.42 6.12 2.06
CA ALA A 346 -7.47 6.49 3.47
C ALA A 346 -6.06 6.79 4.01
N TRP A 347 -5.95 7.75 4.94
CA TRP A 347 -4.68 8.08 5.59
C TRP A 347 -4.87 8.66 6.99
N ALA A 348 -3.89 8.48 7.87
CA ALA A 348 -3.88 9.14 9.17
C ALA A 348 -3.42 10.60 9.06
N SER A 349 -4.20 11.52 9.63
CA SER A 349 -3.83 12.92 9.84
C SER A 349 -3.72 13.25 11.33
N ASN A 350 -3.43 14.52 11.66
CA ASN A 350 -3.45 14.99 13.04
C ASN A 350 -4.88 15.07 13.64
N ASP A 351 -5.92 15.18 12.83
CA ASP A 351 -7.29 15.34 13.33
C ASP A 351 -8.09 14.03 13.33
N GLY A 352 -7.74 13.08 12.46
CA GLY A 352 -8.44 11.80 12.36
C GLY A 352 -7.93 10.90 11.24
N LEU A 353 -8.66 9.80 11.00
CA LEU A 353 -8.49 9.01 9.80
C LEU A 353 -9.23 9.72 8.66
N CYS A 354 -8.50 10.18 7.65
CA CYS A 354 -9.05 10.88 6.50
C CYS A 354 -9.28 9.90 5.34
N PHE A 355 -10.18 10.29 4.43
CA PHE A 355 -10.51 9.55 3.22
C PHE A 355 -10.81 10.51 2.07
N TYR A 356 -10.36 10.15 0.88
CA TYR A 356 -10.72 10.81 -0.37
C TYR A 356 -11.03 9.76 -1.42
N GLY A 357 -12.18 9.88 -2.08
CA GLY A 357 -12.62 8.93 -3.09
C GLY A 357 -14.01 9.28 -3.60
N THR A 358 -14.78 8.26 -3.97
CA THR A 358 -16.20 8.45 -4.32
C THR A 358 -16.96 9.08 -3.15
N GLY A 359 -17.50 10.29 -3.35
CA GLY A 359 -18.17 11.07 -2.30
C GLY A 359 -17.32 12.19 -1.68
N GLY A 360 -16.10 12.42 -2.17
CA GLY A 360 -15.27 13.57 -1.82
C GLY A 360 -14.40 13.38 -0.56
N ALA A 361 -13.73 14.46 -0.15
CA ALA A 361 -12.84 14.46 1.00
C ALA A 361 -13.61 14.49 2.33
N ARG A 362 -13.26 13.60 3.26
CA ARG A 362 -13.85 13.57 4.61
C ARG A 362 -12.93 12.97 5.65
N ILE A 363 -13.22 13.25 6.93
CA ILE A 363 -12.58 12.58 8.07
C ILE A 363 -13.51 11.46 8.54
N LEU A 364 -13.12 10.20 8.34
CA LEU A 364 -13.91 9.01 8.68
C LEU A 364 -14.20 8.90 10.19
N THR A 365 -13.32 9.43 11.03
CA THR A 365 -13.47 9.41 12.48
C THR A 365 -14.27 10.60 13.03
N ALA A 366 -14.69 11.55 12.18
CA ALA A 366 -15.47 12.69 12.62
C ALA A 366 -16.82 12.23 13.23
N GLY A 367 -17.17 12.75 14.41
CA GLY A 367 -18.37 12.35 15.14
C GLY A 367 -18.29 10.99 15.84
N ILE A 368 -17.22 10.23 15.66
CA ILE A 368 -17.00 8.92 16.30
C ILE A 368 -15.84 8.98 17.30
N MET A 369 -14.83 9.79 17.02
CA MET A 369 -13.70 9.97 17.91
C MET A 369 -13.28 11.44 17.94
N THR A 370 -13.02 11.97 19.13
CA THR A 370 -12.47 13.32 19.28
C THR A 370 -11.01 13.35 18.85
N ARG A 371 -10.51 14.53 18.46
CA ARG A 371 -9.09 14.72 18.17
C ARG A 371 -8.18 14.29 19.33
N ALA A 372 -8.56 14.57 20.58
CA ALA A 372 -7.79 14.17 21.75
C ALA A 372 -7.66 12.64 21.86
N ASN A 373 -8.76 11.92 21.67
CA ASN A 373 -8.77 10.46 21.68
C ASN A 373 -8.01 9.87 20.49
N TRP A 374 -8.06 10.51 19.32
CA TRP A 374 -7.25 10.12 18.17
C TRP A 374 -5.75 10.30 18.42
N GLN A 375 -5.36 11.45 18.96
CA GLN A 375 -3.97 11.74 19.32
C GLN A 375 -3.42 10.78 20.38
N ALA A 376 -4.28 10.33 21.31
CA ALA A 376 -3.91 9.30 22.28
C ALA A 376 -3.57 7.93 21.64
N LEU A 377 -4.01 7.66 20.40
CA LEU A 377 -3.59 6.46 19.66
C LEU A 377 -2.19 6.60 19.03
N ASN A 378 -1.56 7.78 19.12
CA ASN A 378 -0.33 8.12 18.41
C ASN A 378 -0.44 7.89 16.89
N PRO A 379 -1.14 8.78 16.15
CA PRO A 379 -1.42 8.60 14.72
C PRO A 379 -0.18 8.40 13.83
N ALA A 380 0.98 8.94 14.22
CA ALA A 380 2.25 8.75 13.53
C ALA A 380 2.77 7.30 13.59
N SER A 381 2.32 6.51 14.56
CA SER A 381 2.66 5.08 14.67
C SER A 381 1.81 4.18 13.78
N ILE A 382 0.73 4.71 13.18
CA ILE A 382 -0.26 3.90 12.47
C ILE A 382 0.37 3.22 11.25
N THR A 383 0.14 1.91 11.15
CA THR A 383 0.33 1.11 9.94
C THR A 383 -1.04 0.63 9.46
N GLY A 384 -1.35 0.88 8.19
CA GLY A 384 -2.64 0.61 7.57
C GLY A 384 -2.58 -0.54 6.57
N CYS A 385 -3.69 -1.25 6.42
CA CYS A 385 -3.93 -2.18 5.32
C CYS A 385 -5.43 -2.25 5.02
N MET A 386 -5.80 -2.71 3.83
CA MET A 386 -7.20 -2.99 3.49
C MET A 386 -7.49 -4.47 3.78
N TYR A 387 -8.66 -4.77 4.34
CA TYR A 387 -9.15 -6.15 4.46
C TYR A 387 -10.69 -6.17 4.52
N GLU A 388 -11.33 -7.00 3.69
CA GLU A 388 -12.81 -7.10 3.59
C GLU A 388 -13.51 -5.73 3.40
N GLY A 389 -12.89 -4.78 2.70
CA GLY A 389 -13.42 -3.42 2.52
C GLY A 389 -13.25 -2.48 3.72
N LEU A 390 -12.65 -2.96 4.81
CA LEU A 390 -12.37 -2.21 6.03
C LEU A 390 -10.95 -1.66 6.03
N TYR A 391 -10.78 -0.46 6.58
CA TYR A 391 -9.46 0.04 6.91
C TYR A 391 -8.99 -0.63 8.20
N PHE A 392 -7.99 -1.50 8.10
CA PHE A 392 -7.29 -2.07 9.24
C PHE A 392 -6.13 -1.15 9.64
N GLY A 393 -6.21 -0.56 10.83
CA GLY A 393 -5.15 0.28 11.39
C GLY A 393 -4.51 -0.37 12.61
N SER A 394 -3.18 -0.40 12.67
CA SER A 394 -2.44 -0.82 13.86
C SER A 394 -1.59 0.33 14.41
N TYR A 395 -1.68 0.57 15.71
CA TYR A 395 -1.08 1.73 16.38
C TYR A 395 -0.43 1.35 17.70
N ASP A 396 0.52 2.16 18.16
CA ASP A 396 1.21 1.99 19.44
C ASP A 396 1.01 3.23 20.32
N ASP A 397 0.18 3.08 21.36
CA ASP A 397 -0.13 4.12 22.35
C ASP A 397 0.90 4.18 23.50
N GLY A 398 2.02 3.45 23.39
CA GLY A 398 3.05 3.35 24.43
C GLY A 398 2.82 2.22 25.44
N THR A 399 1.69 1.51 25.36
CA THR A 399 1.39 0.34 26.20
C THR A 399 1.48 -0.99 25.43
N GLY A 400 1.92 -0.93 24.18
CA GLY A 400 1.94 -2.06 23.25
C GLY A 400 0.98 -1.84 22.08
N ARG A 401 1.28 -2.53 20.98
CA ARG A 401 0.59 -2.32 19.72
C ARG A 401 -0.81 -2.94 19.72
N LYS A 402 -1.81 -2.12 19.36
CA LYS A 402 -3.24 -2.46 19.25
C LYS A 402 -3.72 -2.23 17.82
N GLY A 403 -4.95 -2.62 17.55
CA GLY A 403 -5.56 -2.42 16.24
C GLY A 403 -6.91 -1.74 16.32
N PHE A 404 -7.39 -1.26 15.18
CA PHE A 404 -8.77 -0.85 14.99
C PHE A 404 -9.18 -1.08 13.54
N MET A 405 -10.49 -1.17 13.31
CA MET A 405 -11.08 -1.20 11.98
C MET A 405 -12.11 -0.10 11.83
N VAL A 406 -12.12 0.52 10.65
CA VAL A 406 -13.13 1.51 10.23
C VAL A 406 -13.66 1.11 8.87
N ASP A 407 -14.99 1.06 8.75
CA ASP A 407 -15.65 0.94 7.45
C ASP A 407 -15.72 2.34 6.81
N PRO A 408 -15.03 2.57 5.67
CA PRO A 408 -15.07 3.86 5.00
C PRO A 408 -16.44 4.19 4.40
N SER A 409 -17.29 3.19 4.13
CA SER A 409 -18.62 3.34 3.53
C SER A 409 -19.69 3.63 4.59
N ASN A 410 -19.58 3.02 5.77
CA ASN A 410 -20.50 3.19 6.88
C ASN A 410 -19.79 3.47 8.20
N THR A 411 -19.48 4.75 8.43
CA THR A 411 -18.77 5.23 9.62
C THR A 411 -19.73 5.37 10.82
N ALA A 412 -20.32 4.26 11.29
CA ALA A 412 -21.20 4.26 12.47
C ALA A 412 -20.44 4.12 13.79
N GLY A 413 -19.29 3.44 13.78
CA GLY A 413 -18.46 3.17 14.96
C GLY A 413 -17.08 2.64 14.57
N ILE A 414 -16.15 2.63 15.52
CA ILE A 414 -14.80 2.06 15.38
C ILE A 414 -14.76 0.70 16.07
N TYR A 415 -14.13 -0.30 15.45
CA TYR A 415 -13.98 -1.64 16.03
C TYR A 415 -12.56 -1.83 16.51
N PHE A 416 -12.30 -1.76 17.82
CA PHE A 416 -10.95 -1.90 18.37
C PHE A 416 -10.52 -3.37 18.45
N LEU A 417 -9.23 -3.61 18.36
CA LEU A 417 -8.57 -4.90 18.52
C LEU A 417 -7.61 -4.83 19.71
N SER A 418 -7.61 -5.87 20.52
CA SER A 418 -6.73 -6.02 21.68
C SER A 418 -5.25 -6.19 21.31
N VAL A 419 -4.98 -6.57 20.06
CA VAL A 419 -3.64 -6.80 19.51
C VAL A 419 -3.54 -6.08 18.17
N GLY A 420 -2.36 -5.54 17.88
CA GLY A 420 -2.00 -5.01 16.57
C GLY A 420 -0.64 -5.52 16.11
N TYR A 421 -0.28 -5.21 14.87
CA TYR A 421 0.91 -5.75 14.21
C TYR A 421 1.71 -4.63 13.55
N PRO A 422 3.05 -4.64 13.67
CA PRO A 422 3.91 -3.64 13.06
C PRO A 422 3.87 -3.69 11.54
N VAL A 423 3.62 -4.86 10.96
CA VAL A 423 3.64 -5.09 9.52
C VAL A 423 2.40 -5.87 9.12
N ALA A 424 1.80 -5.44 8.02
CA ALA A 424 0.64 -6.06 7.39
C ALA A 424 0.85 -6.08 5.87
N HIS A 425 0.41 -7.15 5.22
CA HIS A 425 0.46 -7.31 3.77
C HIS A 425 -0.83 -7.97 3.31
N PHE A 426 -1.51 -7.35 2.35
CA PHE A 426 -2.71 -7.90 1.74
C PHE A 426 -2.34 -8.58 0.44
N ASP A 427 -2.69 -9.86 0.33
CA ASP A 427 -2.58 -10.62 -0.90
C ASP A 427 -3.91 -10.59 -1.65
N GLU A 428 -3.93 -9.84 -2.74
CA GLU A 428 -5.10 -9.67 -3.59
C GLU A 428 -5.53 -10.94 -4.34
N LEU A 429 -4.68 -11.96 -4.50
CA LEU A 429 -5.10 -13.22 -5.14
C LEU A 429 -5.95 -14.05 -4.19
N GLN A 430 -5.48 -14.19 -2.96
CA GLN A 430 -6.13 -15.02 -1.96
C GLN A 430 -7.20 -14.24 -1.17
N ASP A 431 -7.34 -12.94 -1.44
CA ASP A 431 -8.18 -12.02 -0.66
C ASP A 431 -7.89 -12.13 0.84
N GLN A 432 -6.60 -12.17 1.17
CA GLN A 432 -6.15 -12.55 2.51
C GLN A 432 -5.15 -11.55 3.08
N LEU A 433 -5.43 -11.11 4.30
CA LEU A 433 -4.51 -10.29 5.09
C LEU A 433 -3.51 -11.18 5.83
N TYR A 434 -2.24 -10.83 5.74
CA TYR A 434 -1.14 -11.39 6.51
C TYR A 434 -0.53 -10.34 7.43
N VAL A 435 -0.18 -10.74 8.65
CA VAL A 435 0.42 -9.88 9.66
C VAL A 435 1.70 -10.48 10.20
N LEU A 436 2.67 -9.64 10.56
CA LEU A 436 3.92 -10.08 11.18
C LEU A 436 3.85 -9.98 12.70
N ASN A 437 4.05 -11.10 13.38
CA ASN A 437 4.14 -11.17 14.83
C ASN A 437 5.49 -11.74 15.27
N GLY A 438 6.42 -10.85 15.62
CA GLY A 438 7.81 -11.22 15.88
C GLY A 438 8.46 -11.77 14.61
N VAL A 439 8.65 -13.08 14.57
CA VAL A 439 9.20 -13.82 13.41
C VAL A 439 8.11 -14.51 12.58
N ASN A 440 6.88 -14.60 13.08
CA ASN A 440 5.83 -15.38 12.44
C ASN A 440 5.04 -14.50 11.47
N VAL A 441 5.01 -14.89 10.20
CA VAL A 441 4.02 -14.40 9.25
C VAL A 441 2.75 -15.20 9.49
N GLN A 442 1.67 -14.50 9.83
CA GLN A 442 0.41 -15.12 10.25
C GLN A 442 -0.73 -14.67 9.35
N ARG A 443 -1.56 -15.62 8.94
CA ARG A 443 -2.82 -15.38 8.24
C ARG A 443 -3.85 -14.82 9.23
N TRP A 444 -4.38 -13.64 8.94
CA TRP A 444 -5.42 -12.98 9.74
C TRP A 444 -6.74 -13.75 9.68
N ASP A 445 -7.53 -13.69 10.76
CA ASP A 445 -8.86 -14.34 10.88
C ASP A 445 -8.87 -15.86 10.62
N ALA A 446 -7.81 -16.59 10.97
CA ALA A 446 -7.63 -17.99 10.58
C ALA A 446 -7.55 -19.01 11.74
N GLY A 447 -7.20 -18.57 12.95
CA GLY A 447 -6.97 -19.40 14.13
C GLY A 447 -8.22 -19.57 15.00
N GLU A 448 -8.05 -19.56 16.32
CA GLU A 448 -9.15 -19.68 17.29
C GLU A 448 -9.89 -18.36 17.47
N ALA A 449 -11.18 -18.40 17.82
CA ALA A 449 -11.97 -17.21 18.10
C ALA A 449 -11.36 -16.39 19.25
N MET A 450 -11.18 -15.09 19.05
CA MET A 450 -10.73 -14.17 20.09
C MET A 450 -11.85 -13.94 21.11
N THR A 451 -11.48 -13.55 22.33
CA THR A 451 -12.45 -13.04 23.29
C THR A 451 -12.89 -11.64 22.86
N ALA A 452 -14.14 -11.50 22.42
CA ALA A 452 -14.74 -10.21 22.08
C ALA A 452 -15.47 -9.61 23.27
N THR A 453 -15.48 -8.28 23.38
CA THR A 453 -16.24 -7.55 24.39
C THR A 453 -17.02 -6.40 23.77
N PHE A 454 -18.32 -6.32 24.05
CA PHE A 454 -19.15 -5.18 23.68
C PHE A 454 -19.84 -4.62 24.92
N ARG A 455 -19.79 -3.29 25.10
CA ARG A 455 -20.52 -2.57 26.16
C ARG A 455 -21.46 -1.55 25.53
N SER A 456 -22.74 -1.64 25.89
CA SER A 456 -23.79 -0.76 25.35
C SER A 456 -23.60 0.70 25.73
N LYS A 457 -24.34 1.58 25.06
CA LYS A 457 -24.66 2.92 25.57
C LYS A 457 -25.19 2.90 27.00
N VAL A 458 -25.16 4.05 27.67
CA VAL A 458 -25.89 4.25 28.93
C VAL A 458 -27.38 4.46 28.60
N PHE A 459 -28.22 3.52 29.03
CA PHE A 459 -29.68 3.68 28.99
C PHE A 459 -30.13 4.48 30.22
N HIS A 460 -30.55 5.72 29.99
CA HIS A 460 -31.12 6.56 31.03
C HIS A 460 -32.65 6.40 31.09
N LEU A 461 -33.16 6.06 32.27
CA LEU A 461 -34.58 5.90 32.54
C LEU A 461 -35.16 7.17 33.15
N ALA A 462 -36.33 7.59 32.67
CA ALA A 462 -37.04 8.74 33.23
C ALA A 462 -37.40 8.57 34.73
N ASN A 463 -37.64 7.33 35.15
CA ASN A 463 -37.91 6.98 36.55
C ASN A 463 -36.96 5.88 37.01
N PRO A 464 -36.25 6.05 38.14
CA PRO A 464 -35.38 5.02 38.70
C PRO A 464 -36.12 3.70 38.88
N SER A 465 -35.62 2.66 38.23
CA SER A 465 -36.28 1.35 38.16
C SER A 465 -35.28 0.24 38.44
N ASN A 466 -35.79 -0.92 38.86
CA ASN A 466 -34.97 -2.12 39.03
C ASN A 466 -35.13 -3.05 37.81
N MET A 467 -34.02 -3.53 37.25
CA MET A 467 -34.03 -4.59 36.25
C MET A 467 -33.98 -5.94 36.96
N VAL A 468 -35.04 -6.74 36.82
CA VAL A 468 -35.26 -7.97 37.59
C VAL A 468 -34.85 -9.22 36.83
N CYS A 469 -34.77 -9.13 35.50
CA CYS A 469 -34.40 -10.26 34.66
C CYS A 469 -33.55 -9.84 33.45
N GLY A 470 -32.71 -10.76 32.99
CA GLY A 470 -31.86 -10.63 31.82
C GLY A 470 -32.01 -11.82 30.88
N GLU A 471 -31.68 -11.61 29.61
CA GLU A 471 -31.69 -12.61 28.55
C GLU A 471 -30.52 -12.34 27.60
N VAL A 472 -29.86 -13.41 27.14
CA VAL A 472 -28.82 -13.34 26.10
C VAL A 472 -29.11 -14.43 25.08
N VAL A 473 -29.33 -14.03 23.83
CA VAL A 473 -29.55 -14.93 22.69
C VAL A 473 -28.25 -15.04 21.93
N ALA A 474 -27.70 -16.26 21.85
CA ALA A 474 -26.41 -16.57 21.24
C ALA A 474 -26.45 -17.94 20.54
N ASP A 475 -25.60 -18.13 19.53
CA ASP A 475 -25.40 -19.44 18.90
C ASP A 475 -24.50 -20.34 19.74
N THR A 476 -23.61 -19.74 20.53
CA THR A 476 -22.61 -20.44 21.33
C THR A 476 -22.64 -19.94 22.76
N TYR A 477 -22.75 -20.87 23.69
CA TYR A 477 -22.68 -20.65 25.12
C TYR A 477 -21.47 -21.41 25.70
N PRO A 478 -20.90 -20.98 26.83
CA PRO A 478 -21.37 -19.88 27.68
C PRO A 478 -20.99 -18.49 27.19
N VAL A 479 -21.83 -17.49 27.56
CA VAL A 479 -21.56 -16.06 27.34
C VAL A 479 -21.47 -15.34 28.68
N THR A 480 -20.47 -14.49 28.88
CA THR A 480 -20.37 -13.70 30.11
C THR A 480 -21.13 -12.39 29.94
N MET A 481 -22.16 -12.18 30.78
CA MET A 481 -22.90 -10.92 30.85
C MET A 481 -22.57 -10.16 32.13
N ARG A 482 -22.25 -8.88 31.99
CA ARG A 482 -22.06 -7.94 33.10
C ARG A 482 -23.09 -6.82 33.03
N VAL A 483 -23.65 -6.44 34.17
CA VAL A 483 -24.66 -5.37 34.27
C VAL A 483 -24.14 -4.29 35.18
N TYR A 484 -24.13 -3.06 34.66
CA TYR A 484 -23.73 -1.87 35.39
C TYR A 484 -24.97 -1.00 35.64
N ALA A 485 -25.05 -0.42 36.83
CA ALA A 485 -26.08 0.54 37.21
C ALA A 485 -25.44 1.76 37.85
N ASP A 486 -25.79 2.97 37.37
CA ASP A 486 -25.16 4.25 37.73
C ASP A 486 -23.62 4.18 37.71
N GLY A 487 -23.05 3.53 36.69
CA GLY A 487 -21.61 3.37 36.50
C GLY A 487 -20.94 2.27 37.34
N VAL A 488 -21.68 1.58 38.22
CA VAL A 488 -21.14 0.55 39.12
C VAL A 488 -21.55 -0.85 38.65
N LEU A 489 -20.60 -1.78 38.58
CA LEU A 489 -20.88 -3.19 38.28
C LEU A 489 -21.78 -3.78 39.39
N LYS A 490 -22.99 -4.21 39.03
CA LYS A 490 -23.96 -4.81 39.96
C LYS A 490 -24.06 -6.32 39.85
N PHE A 491 -23.76 -6.87 38.67
CA PHE A 491 -23.97 -8.28 38.40
C PHE A 491 -23.00 -8.79 37.34
N THR A 492 -22.53 -10.01 37.52
CA THR A 492 -21.77 -10.78 36.53
C THR A 492 -22.31 -12.19 36.52
N LYS A 493 -22.59 -12.74 35.33
CA LYS A 493 -23.03 -14.11 35.17
C LYS A 493 -22.47 -14.72 33.89
N THR A 494 -21.98 -15.94 34.02
CA THR A 494 -21.75 -16.87 32.92
C THR A 494 -23.11 -17.46 32.53
N VAL A 495 -23.68 -16.99 31.43
CA VAL A 495 -24.97 -17.41 30.89
C VAL A 495 -24.78 -18.71 30.12
N PRO A 496 -25.40 -19.83 30.52
CA PRO A 496 -25.17 -21.13 29.90
C PRO A 496 -26.12 -21.43 28.73
N ASP A 497 -27.22 -20.69 28.59
CA ASP A 497 -28.26 -20.91 27.58
C ASP A 497 -29.15 -19.66 27.43
N ALA A 498 -30.06 -19.69 26.45
CA ALA A 498 -30.96 -18.59 26.11
C ALA A 498 -32.08 -18.32 27.14
N ARG A 499 -32.17 -19.09 28.24
CA ARG A 499 -33.29 -18.92 29.18
C ARG A 499 -33.13 -17.64 29.99
N ILE A 500 -34.27 -16.97 30.21
CA ILE A 500 -34.35 -15.79 31.08
C ILE A 500 -33.82 -16.14 32.47
N PHE A 501 -32.99 -15.26 33.02
CA PHE A 501 -32.47 -15.40 34.36
C PHE A 501 -32.77 -14.18 35.24
N LYS A 502 -32.76 -14.39 36.56
CA LYS A 502 -33.01 -13.34 37.54
C LYS A 502 -31.76 -12.50 37.79
N LEU A 503 -31.96 -11.21 37.96
CA LEU A 503 -30.95 -10.24 38.38
C LEU A 503 -31.15 -9.90 39.87
N PRO A 504 -30.11 -9.37 40.54
CA PRO A 504 -30.20 -8.90 41.91
C PRO A 504 -31.30 -7.84 42.08
N ALA A 505 -31.97 -7.85 43.23
CA ALA A 505 -32.99 -6.88 43.57
C ALA A 505 -32.56 -6.01 44.77
N GLY A 506 -33.40 -5.03 45.12
CA GLY A 506 -33.20 -4.17 46.30
C GLY A 506 -32.59 -2.80 45.99
N PHE A 507 -32.44 -2.44 44.72
CA PHE A 507 -32.01 -1.11 44.30
C PHE A 507 -32.83 -0.62 43.10
N LYS A 508 -32.89 0.70 42.96
CA LYS A 508 -33.46 1.38 41.80
C LYS A 508 -32.41 2.36 41.30
N ASN A 509 -32.09 2.28 40.03
CA ASN A 509 -31.09 3.14 39.39
C ASN A 509 -31.68 3.74 38.13
N SER A 510 -31.14 4.89 37.73
CA SER A 510 -31.59 5.61 36.55
C SER A 510 -30.79 5.23 35.32
N ASP A 511 -29.49 4.94 35.47
CA ASP A 511 -28.60 4.61 34.38
C ASP A 511 -28.28 3.11 34.38
N TRP A 512 -28.45 2.45 33.24
CA TRP A 512 -28.16 1.03 33.06
C TRP A 512 -27.27 0.79 31.83
N GLN A 513 -26.33 -0.14 31.95
CA GLN A 513 -25.51 -0.64 30.85
C GLN A 513 -25.39 -2.16 30.91
N LEU A 514 -25.28 -2.79 29.75
CA LEU A 514 -24.93 -4.19 29.61
C LEU A 514 -23.58 -4.31 28.91
N GLU A 515 -22.80 -5.30 29.34
CA GLU A 515 -21.58 -5.73 28.67
C GLU A 515 -21.63 -7.23 28.43
N ILE A 516 -21.21 -7.62 27.23
CA ILE A 516 -21.19 -9.00 26.78
C ILE A 516 -19.74 -9.35 26.45
N GLU A 517 -19.29 -10.51 26.92
CA GLU A 517 -17.98 -11.07 26.61
C GLU A 517 -18.14 -12.53 26.17
N THR A 518 -17.57 -12.87 25.02
CA THR A 518 -17.83 -14.15 24.33
C THR A 518 -16.69 -14.53 23.38
N THR A 519 -16.58 -15.82 23.06
CA THR A 519 -15.76 -16.36 21.96
C THR A 519 -16.63 -16.92 20.83
N GLY A 520 -17.95 -16.71 20.86
CA GLY A 520 -18.89 -17.10 19.81
C GLY A 520 -19.93 -16.02 19.54
N THR A 521 -20.86 -16.30 18.63
CA THR A 521 -21.83 -15.32 18.11
C THR A 521 -22.97 -15.05 19.08
N VAL A 522 -23.33 -13.77 19.26
CA VAL A 522 -24.45 -13.29 20.09
C VAL A 522 -25.38 -12.41 19.25
N GLN A 523 -26.66 -12.75 19.16
CA GLN A 523 -27.66 -11.98 18.41
C GLN A 523 -28.28 -10.85 19.24
N SER A 524 -28.48 -11.05 20.54
CA SER A 524 -29.00 -9.97 21.39
C SER A 524 -28.73 -10.17 22.88
N ALA A 525 -28.75 -9.06 23.61
CA ALA A 525 -28.85 -9.07 25.07
C ALA A 525 -29.88 -8.06 25.55
N ALA A 526 -30.62 -8.42 26.59
CA ALA A 526 -31.70 -7.60 27.13
C ALA A 526 -31.76 -7.61 28.66
N LEU A 527 -32.26 -6.50 29.21
CA LEU A 527 -32.62 -6.30 30.60
C LEU A 527 -34.08 -5.89 30.68
N ALA A 528 -34.83 -6.42 31.63
CA ALA A 528 -36.24 -6.05 31.79
C ALA A 528 -36.67 -5.93 33.26
N THR A 529 -37.68 -5.10 33.49
CA THR A 529 -38.26 -4.85 34.83
C THR A 529 -39.15 -6.00 35.31
N SER A 530 -39.59 -6.88 34.41
CA SER A 530 -40.41 -8.06 34.74
C SER A 530 -40.31 -9.14 33.64
N ILE A 531 -40.56 -10.41 33.99
CA ILE A 531 -40.56 -11.53 33.04
C ILE A 531 -41.55 -11.29 31.88
N PRO A 532 -42.81 -10.84 32.12
CA PRO A 532 -43.71 -10.51 31.00
C PRO A 532 -43.15 -9.44 30.06
N SER A 533 -42.45 -8.43 30.59
CA SER A 533 -41.83 -7.41 29.76
C SER A 533 -40.60 -7.88 28.99
N MET A 534 -39.98 -9.00 29.40
CA MET A 534 -38.91 -9.64 28.62
C MET A 534 -39.50 -10.43 27.44
N ALA A 535 -40.57 -11.18 27.70
CA ALA A 535 -41.28 -12.01 26.73
C ALA A 535 -42.10 -11.20 25.70
N ALA A 536 -42.37 -9.93 25.99
CA ALA A 536 -42.95 -9.02 25.01
C ALA A 536 -41.95 -8.82 23.84
N THR A 537 -42.42 -9.13 22.63
CA THR A 537 -41.72 -8.75 21.39
C THR A 537 -41.59 -7.23 21.35
N ALA A 538 -40.38 -6.75 21.01
CA ALA A 538 -40.09 -5.33 20.88
C ALA A 538 -40.83 -4.72 19.69
#